data_AF-A0A8J6LGY4-F1
#
_entry.id   AF-A0A8J6LGY4-F1
#
_cell.length_a   1.000
_cell.length_b   1.000
_cell.length_c   1.000
_cell.angle_alpha   90.00
_cell.angle_beta   90.00
_cell.angle_gamma   90.00
#
_symmetry.space_group_name_H-M   'P 1'
#
loop_
_entity.id
_entity.type
_entity.pdbx_description
1 polymer ?
#
loop_
_entity_poly.entity_id
_entity_poly.type
_entity_poly.pdbx_seq_one_letter_code
_entity_poly.pdbx_strand_id
1 'polypeptide(L)'
;MINYRHQNLLNDDLLWVVRIVGGKIFRCGVVKFMIKLTLCLYSFLLLAQTYYFVLAPNADQLIQYGPLFFQMCYATLGMFVVLLRNRMIEDVMEVIDLWDVKSAGEEVESKIKRESRAINIFVVVNTTAMLVWASATVYSVDDEVFFNNWLIQQWFFGQSKFLILFTKLTFFVAAPCMTVHGYQIIYAFQHVKFQIYMFNKYVEELTKGFKTCEWKLLSDVYQNEVNFRLKFLVKRHCDFLR
;
A
#
# COMPACT_ATOMS: atom_id res chain seq x y z
N MET A 1 27.57 -0.49 25.04
CA MET A 1 26.18 -0.95 25.26
C MET A 1 25.28 -0.02 24.43
N ILE A 2 24.92 -0.42 23.21
CA ILE A 2 24.05 0.41 22.34
C ILE A 2 22.62 0.18 22.81
N ASN A 3 22.00 1.24 23.33
CA ASN A 3 20.66 1.23 23.89
C ASN A 3 19.65 1.26 22.73
N TYR A 4 19.23 0.10 22.22
CA TYR A 4 18.19 -0.06 21.19
C TYR A 4 16.77 0.21 21.74
N ARG A 5 16.59 1.28 22.51
CA ARG A 5 15.30 1.59 23.11
C ARG A 5 14.50 2.47 22.16
N HIS A 6 13.33 1.97 21.77
CA HIS A 6 12.24 2.62 21.03
C HIS A 6 12.38 4.15 20.89
N GLN A 7 13.11 4.61 19.88
CA GLN A 7 12.92 5.95 19.37
C GLN A 7 11.82 5.89 18.32
N ASN A 8 11.02 6.96 18.24
CA ASN A 8 9.91 7.15 17.31
C ASN A 8 10.34 6.90 15.85
N LEU A 9 10.41 5.63 15.43
CA LEU A 9 10.72 5.18 14.06
C LEU A 9 9.76 5.75 13.02
N LEU A 10 8.63 6.31 13.47
CA LEU A 10 7.66 7.02 12.66
C LEU A 10 8.15 8.38 12.13
N ASN A 11 9.22 8.97 12.70
CA ASN A 11 9.76 10.27 12.29
C ASN A 11 10.91 10.15 11.27
N ASP A 12 11.67 9.04 11.27
CA ASP A 12 12.74 8.74 10.30
C ASP A 12 12.30 7.68 9.27
N ASP A 13 11.00 7.62 8.98
CA ASP A 13 10.43 6.63 8.06
C ASP A 13 10.88 6.90 6.61
N LEU A 14 11.73 6.01 6.09
CA LEU A 14 12.24 6.10 4.72
C LEU A 14 11.13 5.91 3.66
N LEU A 15 9.99 5.32 4.03
CA LEU A 15 8.82 5.09 3.18
C LEU A 15 7.66 6.06 3.52
N TRP A 16 7.98 7.24 4.03
CA TRP A 16 6.99 8.24 4.47
C TRP A 16 5.95 8.59 3.39
N VAL A 17 6.31 8.64 2.11
CA VAL A 17 5.38 8.92 1.00
C VAL A 17 4.33 7.81 0.92
N VAL A 18 4.79 6.56 0.93
CA VAL A 18 3.92 5.38 0.88
C VAL A 18 2.96 5.38 2.07
N ARG A 19 3.44 5.75 3.26
CA ARG A 19 2.60 5.85 4.47
C ARG A 19 1.55 6.97 4.38
N ILE A 20 1.91 8.13 3.81
CA ILE A 20 0.96 9.24 3.64
C ILE A 20 -0.14 8.85 2.64
N VAL A 21 0.27 8.40 1.45
CA VAL A 21 -0.65 8.06 0.35
C VAL A 21 -1.44 6.79 0.67
N GLY A 22 -0.80 5.77 1.23
CA GLY A 22 -1.40 4.48 1.55
C GLY A 22 -2.25 4.45 2.84
N GLY A 23 -2.19 5.49 3.68
CA GLY A 23 -2.81 5.45 5.00
C GLY A 23 -3.32 6.79 5.52
N LYS A 24 -2.44 7.77 5.71
CA LYS A 24 -2.80 9.00 6.44
C LYS A 24 -3.94 9.78 5.77
N ILE A 25 -3.96 9.90 4.44
CA ILE A 25 -5.01 10.62 3.71
C ILE A 25 -6.40 10.03 4.00
N PHE A 26 -6.52 8.70 4.00
CA PHE A 26 -7.78 7.97 4.19
C PHE A 26 -8.32 8.01 5.62
N ARG A 27 -7.58 8.60 6.56
CA ARG A 27 -8.03 8.81 7.95
C ARG A 27 -8.86 10.07 8.11
N CYS A 28 -8.70 11.03 7.21
CA CYS A 28 -9.42 12.29 7.25
C CYS A 28 -10.95 12.03 7.20
N GLY A 29 -11.70 12.65 8.12
CA GLY A 29 -13.15 12.47 8.22
C GLY A 29 -13.89 12.85 6.94
N VAL A 30 -13.44 13.93 6.28
CA VAL A 30 -13.98 14.39 4.99
C VAL A 30 -13.76 13.35 3.89
N VAL A 31 -12.53 12.81 3.80
CA VAL A 31 -12.20 11.77 2.82
C VAL A 31 -13.04 10.51 3.06
N LYS A 32 -13.21 10.08 4.31
CA LYS A 32 -14.08 8.95 4.66
C LYS A 32 -15.53 9.17 4.27
N PHE A 33 -16.05 10.38 4.50
CA PHE A 33 -17.40 10.74 4.08
C PHE A 33 -17.54 10.66 2.55
N MET A 34 -16.59 11.22 1.80
CA MET A 34 -16.57 11.13 0.34
C MET A 34 -16.51 9.68 -0.14
N ILE A 35 -15.69 8.82 0.48
CA ILE A 35 -15.61 7.39 0.13
C ILE A 35 -16.94 6.69 0.39
N LYS A 36 -17.61 6.94 1.51
CA LYS A 36 -18.93 6.37 1.80
C LYS A 36 -19.97 6.79 0.76
N LEU A 37 -19.97 8.07 0.38
CA LEU A 37 -20.87 8.60 -0.63
C LEU A 37 -20.63 7.94 -2.00
N THR A 38 -19.37 7.88 -2.45
CA THR A 38 -18.98 7.21 -3.70
C THR A 38 -19.31 5.73 -3.67
N LEU A 39 -19.04 5.04 -2.55
CA LEU A 39 -19.35 3.62 -2.38
C LEU A 39 -20.85 3.35 -2.53
N CYS A 40 -21.71 4.20 -1.94
CA CYS A 40 -23.15 4.07 -2.06
C CYS A 40 -23.61 4.25 -3.51
N LEU A 41 -23.10 5.29 -4.18
CA LEU A 41 -23.39 5.56 -5.60
C LEU A 41 -22.96 4.39 -6.49
N TYR A 42 -21.72 3.91 -6.34
CA TYR A 42 -21.18 2.81 -7.15
C TYR A 42 -21.91 1.50 -6.90
N SER A 43 -22.29 1.22 -5.64
CA SER A 43 -23.06 0.02 -5.30
C SER A 43 -24.44 0.05 -5.97
N PHE A 44 -25.12 1.21 -5.96
CA PHE A 44 -26.40 1.37 -6.65
C PHE A 44 -26.26 1.17 -8.17
N LEU A 45 -25.27 1.81 -8.79
CA LEU A 45 -25.03 1.69 -10.23
C LEU A 45 -24.62 0.26 -10.63
N LEU A 46 -23.79 -0.41 -9.84
CA LEU A 46 -23.41 -1.80 -10.07
C LEU A 46 -24.61 -2.74 -9.97
N LEU A 47 -25.49 -2.55 -8.99
CA LEU A 47 -26.71 -3.36 -8.86
C LEU A 47 -27.64 -3.15 -10.07
N ALA A 48 -27.81 -1.89 -10.49
CA ALA A 48 -28.57 -1.55 -11.69
C ALA A 48 -27.97 -2.23 -12.93
N GLN A 49 -26.67 -2.07 -13.18
CA GLN A 49 -26.00 -2.69 -14.31
C GLN A 49 -26.07 -4.22 -14.28
N THR A 50 -25.89 -4.82 -13.10
CA THR A 50 -26.04 -6.27 -12.90
C THR A 50 -27.45 -6.75 -13.26
N TYR A 51 -28.49 -6.01 -12.85
CA TYR A 51 -29.88 -6.31 -13.20
C TYR A 51 -30.08 -6.37 -14.72
N TYR A 52 -29.55 -5.39 -15.47
CA TYR A 52 -29.65 -5.38 -16.94
C TYR A 52 -28.88 -6.52 -17.60
N PHE A 53 -27.67 -6.83 -17.12
CA PHE A 53 -26.87 -7.93 -17.65
C PHE A 53 -27.50 -9.31 -17.40
N VAL A 54 -28.23 -9.49 -16.29
CA VAL A 54 -28.86 -10.76 -15.94
C VAL A 54 -30.21 -10.95 -16.65
N LEU A 55 -31.04 -9.90 -16.72
CA LEU A 55 -32.41 -10.03 -17.21
C LEU A 55 -32.57 -9.78 -18.71
N ALA A 56 -31.66 -9.01 -19.31
CA ALA A 56 -31.61 -8.80 -20.75
C ALA A 56 -30.18 -9.08 -21.26
N PRO A 57 -29.72 -10.34 -21.15
CA PRO A 57 -28.34 -10.68 -21.48
C PRO A 57 -28.07 -10.41 -22.96
N ASN A 58 -27.19 -9.45 -23.21
CA ASN A 58 -26.68 -9.13 -24.54
C ASN A 58 -25.16 -9.26 -24.52
N ALA A 59 -24.63 -10.22 -25.29
CA ALA A 59 -23.21 -10.51 -25.33
C ALA A 59 -22.39 -9.29 -25.81
N ASP A 60 -22.89 -8.52 -26.77
CA ASP A 60 -22.19 -7.33 -27.29
C ASP A 60 -22.08 -6.25 -26.22
N GLN A 61 -23.15 -6.03 -25.45
CA GLN A 61 -23.12 -5.09 -24.33
C GLN A 61 -22.19 -5.55 -23.21
N LEU A 62 -22.16 -6.86 -22.92
CA LEU A 62 -21.25 -7.40 -21.92
C LEU A 62 -19.78 -7.27 -22.36
N ILE A 63 -19.47 -7.52 -23.63
CA ILE A 63 -18.13 -7.36 -24.18
C ILE A 63 -17.71 -5.88 -24.17
N GLN A 64 -18.62 -4.98 -24.56
CA GLN A 64 -18.36 -3.55 -24.63
C GLN A 64 -18.18 -2.91 -23.23
N TYR A 65 -19.07 -3.20 -22.28
CA TYR A 65 -19.12 -2.54 -20.97
C TYR A 65 -18.51 -3.37 -19.83
N GLY A 66 -18.22 -4.65 -20.08
CA GLY A 66 -17.68 -5.59 -19.09
C GLY A 66 -16.40 -5.11 -18.41
N PRO A 67 -15.37 -4.61 -19.14
CA PRO A 67 -14.14 -4.12 -18.51
C PRO A 67 -14.39 -3.04 -17.46
N LEU A 68 -15.26 -2.07 -17.75
CA LEU A 68 -15.63 -1.01 -16.81
C LEU A 68 -16.46 -1.53 -15.64
N PHE A 69 -17.36 -2.49 -15.88
CA PHE A 69 -18.11 -3.16 -14.82
C PHE A 69 -17.16 -3.82 -13.80
N PHE A 70 -16.21 -4.63 -14.26
CA PHE A 70 -15.24 -5.27 -13.38
C PHE A 70 -14.32 -4.27 -12.69
N GLN A 71 -13.94 -3.19 -13.39
CA GLN A 71 -13.19 -2.10 -12.77
C GLN A 71 -13.97 -1.43 -11.63
N MET A 72 -15.27 -1.20 -11.81
CA MET A 72 -16.14 -0.64 -10.76
C MET A 72 -16.34 -1.61 -9.60
N CYS A 73 -16.46 -2.92 -9.85
CA CYS A 73 -16.46 -3.94 -8.81
C CYS A 73 -15.18 -3.88 -7.97
N TYR A 74 -14.02 -3.82 -8.63
CA TYR A 74 -12.73 -3.70 -7.95
C TYR A 74 -12.62 -2.39 -7.15
N ALA A 75 -13.04 -1.25 -7.72
CA ALA A 75 -13.05 0.03 -7.02
C ALA A 75 -13.96 0.02 -5.78
N THR A 76 -15.14 -0.61 -5.89
CA THR A 76 -16.10 -0.76 -4.79
C THR A 76 -15.53 -1.61 -3.67
N LEU A 77 -14.92 -2.75 -4.00
CA LEU A 77 -14.20 -3.59 -3.04
C LEU A 77 -13.05 -2.81 -2.38
N GLY A 78 -12.28 -2.06 -3.18
CA GLY A 78 -11.19 -1.21 -2.69
C GLY A 78 -11.68 -0.20 -1.66
N MET A 79 -12.74 0.55 -1.97
CA MET A 79 -13.35 1.50 -1.04
C MET A 79 -13.87 0.82 0.24
N PHE A 80 -14.49 -0.35 0.11
CA PHE A 80 -14.99 -1.12 1.24
C PHE A 80 -13.86 -1.52 2.20
N VAL A 81 -12.76 -2.08 1.66
CA VAL A 81 -11.59 -2.47 2.47
C VAL A 81 -10.95 -1.24 3.12
N VAL A 82 -10.85 -0.10 2.43
CA VAL A 82 -10.31 1.14 3.03
C VAL A 82 -11.13 1.57 4.24
N LEU A 83 -12.47 1.48 4.15
CA LEU A 83 -13.34 1.87 5.26
C LEU A 83 -13.25 0.89 6.44
N LEU A 84 -13.11 -0.41 6.18
CA LEU A 84 -13.02 -1.44 7.23
C LEU A 84 -11.64 -1.53 7.89
N ARG A 85 -10.56 -1.34 7.13
CA ARG A 85 -9.16 -1.56 7.53
C ARG A 85 -8.31 -0.31 7.31
N ASN A 86 -8.82 0.84 7.74
CA ASN A 86 -8.15 2.14 7.58
C ASN A 86 -6.88 2.32 8.46
N ARG A 87 -6.51 1.31 9.26
CA ARG A 87 -5.31 1.26 10.11
C ARG A 87 -4.34 0.13 9.77
N MET A 88 -4.51 -0.55 8.63
CA MET A 88 -3.68 -1.71 8.28
C MET A 88 -2.18 -1.48 8.42
N ILE A 89 -1.66 -0.32 7.98
CA ILE A 89 -0.23 -0.01 8.10
C ILE A 89 0.21 0.00 9.56
N GLU A 90 -0.49 0.74 10.42
CA GLU A 90 -0.16 0.84 11.83
C GLU A 90 -0.37 -0.49 12.54
N ASP A 91 -1.43 -1.22 12.23
CA ASP A 91 -1.70 -2.52 12.83
C ASP A 91 -0.56 -3.52 12.51
N VAL A 92 -0.02 -3.49 11.28
CA VAL A 92 1.15 -4.31 10.90
C VAL A 92 2.42 -3.83 11.60
N MET A 93 2.62 -2.51 11.71
CA MET A 93 3.82 -1.95 12.36
C MET A 93 3.79 -2.08 13.89
N GLU A 94 2.61 -2.22 14.51
CA GLU A 94 2.46 -2.50 15.93
C GLU A 94 2.87 -3.94 16.28
N VAL A 95 2.78 -4.88 15.32
CA VAL A 95 3.20 -6.28 15.50
C VAL A 95 4.70 -6.46 15.25
N ILE A 96 5.28 -5.69 14.32
CA ILE A 96 6.68 -5.86 13.92
C ILE A 96 7.57 -4.91 14.73
N ASP A 97 8.37 -5.46 15.65
CA ASP A 97 9.45 -4.71 16.30
C ASP A 97 10.54 -4.36 15.27
N LEU A 98 10.52 -3.14 14.72
CA LEU A 98 11.48 -2.70 13.70
C LEU A 98 12.82 -2.27 14.31
N TRP A 99 13.93 -2.74 13.75
CA TRP A 99 15.26 -2.18 14.02
C TRP A 99 15.47 -0.84 13.32
N ASP A 100 16.29 0.01 13.96
CA ASP A 100 16.76 1.25 13.35
C ASP A 100 17.71 0.94 12.19
N VAL A 101 17.39 1.47 11.01
CA VAL A 101 18.17 1.30 9.79
C VAL A 101 19.60 1.81 9.96
N LYS A 102 19.83 2.80 10.83
CA LYS A 102 21.17 3.34 11.13
C LYS A 102 22.09 2.32 11.79
N SER A 103 21.55 1.28 12.44
CA SER A 103 22.37 0.24 13.06
C SER A 103 22.91 -0.78 12.06
N ALA A 104 22.40 -0.78 10.83
CA ALA A 104 22.74 -1.73 9.78
C ALA A 104 24.14 -1.51 9.17
N GLY A 105 24.88 -0.48 9.59
CA GLY A 105 26.14 -0.06 8.97
C GLY A 105 25.98 0.46 7.53
N GLU A 106 26.99 1.21 7.07
CA GLU A 106 26.88 2.13 5.93
C GLU A 106 26.40 1.48 4.61
N GLU A 107 26.90 0.29 4.26
CA GLU A 107 26.53 -0.39 3.01
C GLU A 107 25.03 -0.77 2.96
N VAL A 108 24.51 -1.37 4.03
CA VAL A 108 23.11 -1.84 4.07
C VAL A 108 22.17 -0.65 4.26
N GLU A 109 22.56 0.34 5.07
CA GLU A 109 21.82 1.59 5.20
C GLU A 109 21.69 2.30 3.84
N SER A 110 22.78 2.43 3.09
CA SER A 110 22.77 3.04 1.75
C SER A 110 21.89 2.27 0.77
N LYS A 111 21.95 0.94 0.80
CA LYS A 111 21.08 0.07 -0.01
C LYS A 111 19.60 0.28 0.33
N ILE A 112 19.23 0.28 1.61
CA ILE A 112 17.85 0.51 2.08
C ILE A 112 17.37 1.91 1.66
N LYS A 113 18.19 2.94 1.83
CA LYS A 113 17.86 4.32 1.42
C LYS A 113 17.61 4.42 -0.09
N ARG A 114 18.43 3.76 -0.91
CA ARG A 114 18.28 3.74 -2.37
C ARG A 114 16.98 3.06 -2.79
N GLU A 115 16.69 1.89 -2.24
CA GLU A 115 15.45 1.16 -2.54
C GLU A 115 14.20 1.93 -2.07
N SER A 116 14.24 2.48 -0.86
CA SER A 116 13.14 3.31 -0.33
C SER A 116 12.86 4.53 -1.21
N ARG A 117 13.91 5.19 -1.72
CA ARG A 117 13.77 6.30 -2.67
C ARG A 117 13.09 5.87 -3.97
N ALA A 118 13.50 4.73 -4.55
CA ALA A 118 12.88 4.20 -5.77
C ALA A 118 11.39 3.90 -5.57
N ILE A 119 11.02 3.32 -4.43
CA ILE A 119 9.63 3.00 -4.09
C ILE A 119 8.80 4.27 -3.90
N ASN A 120 9.33 5.27 -3.19
CA ASN A 120 8.65 6.56 -3.04
C ASN A 120 8.41 7.23 -4.39
N ILE A 121 9.40 7.24 -5.29
CA ILE A 121 9.25 7.77 -6.66
C ILE A 121 8.15 7.01 -7.40
N PHE A 122 8.15 5.67 -7.34
CA PHE A 122 7.11 4.84 -7.94
C PHE A 122 5.71 5.21 -7.43
N VAL A 123 5.52 5.37 -6.11
CA VAL A 123 4.22 5.75 -5.54
C VAL A 123 3.79 7.14 -6.00
N VAL A 124 4.70 8.12 -6.07
CA VAL A 124 4.38 9.46 -6.58
C VAL A 124 3.96 9.42 -8.05
N VAL A 125 4.73 8.73 -8.89
CA VAL A 125 4.44 8.60 -10.33
C VAL A 125 3.11 7.90 -10.54
N ASN A 126 2.87 6.78 -9.86
CA ASN A 126 1.61 6.04 -9.99
C ASN A 126 0.41 6.84 -9.48
N THR A 127 0.54 7.56 -8.36
CA THR A 127 -0.53 8.42 -7.85
C THR A 127 -0.84 9.56 -8.82
N THR A 128 0.19 10.19 -9.39
CA THR A 128 0.02 11.25 -10.40
C THR A 128 -0.66 10.71 -11.65
N ALA A 129 -0.26 9.53 -12.15
CA ALA A 129 -0.89 8.89 -13.30
C ALA A 129 -2.38 8.60 -13.06
N MET A 130 -2.75 8.16 -11.85
CA MET A 130 -4.16 7.96 -11.48
C MET A 130 -4.97 9.26 -11.47
N LEU A 131 -4.38 10.36 -11.00
CA LEU A 131 -5.05 11.68 -11.02
C LEU A 131 -5.21 12.22 -12.45
N VAL A 132 -4.20 12.01 -13.31
CA VAL A 132 -4.29 12.34 -14.74
C VAL A 132 -5.39 11.52 -15.41
N TRP A 133 -5.46 10.21 -15.13
CA TRP A 133 -6.52 9.34 -15.64
C TRP A 133 -7.92 9.77 -15.17
N ALA A 134 -8.09 10.10 -13.88
CA ALA A 134 -9.35 10.61 -13.36
C ALA A 134 -9.75 11.93 -14.03
N SER A 135 -8.79 12.83 -14.26
CA SER A 135 -9.02 14.09 -14.97
C SER A 135 -9.43 13.85 -16.42
N ALA A 136 -8.71 12.98 -17.15
CA ALA A 136 -9.05 12.61 -18.53
C ALA A 136 -10.45 11.99 -18.62
N THR A 137 -10.85 11.20 -17.63
CA THR A 137 -12.19 10.61 -17.56
C THR A 137 -13.29 11.67 -17.42
N VAL A 138 -13.01 12.76 -16.71
CA VAL A 138 -13.95 13.87 -16.53
C VAL A 138 -14.09 14.70 -17.81
N TYR A 139 -12.98 14.99 -18.49
CA TYR A 139 -12.95 15.93 -19.61
C TYR A 139 -13.10 15.31 -21.01
N SER A 140 -12.58 14.10 -21.23
CA SER A 140 -12.27 13.60 -22.58
C SER A 140 -12.93 12.28 -22.94
N VAL A 141 -13.55 11.59 -21.98
CA VAL A 141 -14.21 10.30 -22.27
C VAL A 141 -15.68 10.54 -22.59
N ASP A 142 -16.06 10.11 -23.80
CA ASP A 142 -17.43 10.16 -24.29
C ASP A 142 -18.40 9.46 -23.34
N ASP A 143 -19.59 10.05 -23.22
CA ASP A 143 -20.60 9.55 -22.29
C ASP A 143 -21.08 8.14 -22.66
N GLU A 144 -20.98 7.76 -23.94
CA GLU A 144 -21.37 6.45 -24.47
C GLU A 144 -20.46 5.30 -24.00
N VAL A 145 -19.25 5.61 -23.54
CA VAL A 145 -18.31 4.58 -23.03
C VAL A 145 -18.81 4.02 -21.68
N PHE A 146 -19.60 4.78 -20.93
CA PHE A 146 -20.08 4.38 -19.62
C PHE A 146 -21.55 3.99 -19.66
N PHE A 147 -21.83 2.69 -19.50
CA PHE A 147 -23.19 2.19 -19.33
C PHE A 147 -24.00 2.94 -18.26
N ASN A 148 -23.32 3.34 -17.18
CA ASN A 148 -23.94 4.13 -16.10
C ASN A 148 -24.41 5.51 -16.56
N ASN A 149 -23.70 6.15 -17.48
CA ASN A 149 -24.14 7.45 -18.00
C ASN A 149 -25.41 7.29 -18.83
N TRP A 150 -25.47 6.24 -19.65
CA TRP A 150 -26.69 5.88 -20.37
C TRP A 150 -27.86 5.62 -19.40
N LEU A 151 -27.66 4.84 -18.33
CA LEU A 151 -28.68 4.61 -17.31
C LEU A 151 -29.17 5.91 -16.65
N ILE A 152 -28.24 6.79 -16.27
CA ILE A 152 -28.58 8.09 -15.65
C ILE A 152 -29.39 8.95 -16.61
N GLN A 153 -29.07 8.95 -17.91
CA GLN A 153 -29.83 9.68 -18.93
C GLN A 153 -31.25 9.16 -19.07
N GLN A 154 -31.44 7.83 -19.02
CA GLN A 154 -32.77 7.20 -19.14
C GLN A 154 -33.64 7.45 -17.91
N TRP A 155 -33.06 7.44 -16.71
CA TRP A 155 -33.83 7.54 -15.45
C TRP A 155 -34.10 8.98 -15.02
N PHE A 156 -33.21 9.92 -15.32
CA PHE A 156 -33.28 11.30 -14.83
C PHE A 156 -33.36 12.30 -15.98
N PHE A 157 -34.54 12.41 -16.60
CA PHE A 157 -34.83 13.41 -17.61
C PHE A 157 -34.58 14.83 -17.06
N GLY A 158 -33.75 15.62 -17.73
CA GLY A 158 -33.45 17.02 -17.40
C GLY A 158 -32.31 17.26 -16.40
N GLN A 159 -32.04 16.33 -15.47
CA GLN A 159 -30.93 16.45 -14.49
C GLN A 159 -29.71 15.57 -14.81
N SER A 160 -29.79 14.75 -15.85
CA SER A 160 -28.76 13.78 -16.23
C SER A 160 -27.36 14.37 -16.36
N LYS A 161 -27.21 15.57 -16.95
CA LYS A 161 -25.90 16.22 -17.11
C LYS A 161 -25.18 16.48 -15.79
N PHE A 162 -25.91 16.97 -14.78
CA PHE A 162 -25.33 17.22 -13.45
C PHE A 162 -24.96 15.91 -12.76
N LEU A 163 -25.83 14.90 -12.82
CA LEU A 163 -25.59 13.59 -12.20
C LEU A 163 -24.43 12.83 -12.88
N ILE A 164 -24.28 12.94 -14.19
CA ILE A 164 -23.14 12.39 -14.94
C ILE A 164 -21.85 13.09 -14.50
N LEU A 165 -21.84 14.42 -14.46
CA LEU A 165 -20.66 15.17 -14.00
C LEU A 165 -20.30 14.78 -12.55
N PHE A 166 -21.29 14.72 -11.67
CA PHE A 166 -21.09 14.31 -10.28
C PHE A 166 -20.50 12.89 -10.19
N THR A 167 -21.05 11.95 -10.96
CA THR A 167 -20.53 10.57 -11.05
C THR A 167 -19.08 10.56 -11.57
N LYS A 168 -18.78 11.34 -12.61
CA LYS A 168 -17.41 11.47 -13.14
C LYS A 168 -16.44 12.05 -12.09
N LEU A 169 -16.86 13.03 -11.29
CA LEU A 169 -16.00 13.58 -10.23
C LEU A 169 -15.66 12.55 -9.15
N THR A 170 -16.51 11.54 -8.93
CA THR A 170 -16.20 10.48 -7.96
C THR A 170 -15.01 9.61 -8.37
N PHE A 171 -14.55 9.65 -9.62
CA PHE A 171 -13.31 8.97 -10.04
C PHE A 171 -12.07 9.49 -9.29
N PHE A 172 -12.05 10.75 -8.84
CA PHE A 172 -10.97 11.27 -7.98
C PHE A 172 -10.90 10.59 -6.62
N VAL A 173 -12.01 10.01 -6.15
CA VAL A 173 -12.08 9.23 -4.90
C VAL A 173 -11.82 7.76 -5.17
N ALA A 174 -12.44 7.21 -6.22
CA ALA A 174 -12.34 5.80 -6.56
C ALA A 174 -10.92 5.39 -7.00
N ALA A 175 -10.25 6.22 -7.82
CA ALA A 175 -8.93 5.91 -8.36
C ALA A 175 -7.86 5.69 -7.29
N PRO A 176 -7.67 6.57 -6.28
CA PRO A 176 -6.77 6.30 -5.17
C PRO A 176 -7.17 5.08 -4.32
N CYS A 177 -8.46 4.81 -4.16
CA CYS A 177 -8.95 3.66 -3.38
C CYS A 177 -8.63 2.31 -4.04
N MET A 178 -8.41 2.29 -5.36
CA MET A 178 -8.00 1.08 -6.10
C MET A 178 -6.54 0.68 -5.85
N THR A 179 -5.67 1.65 -5.52
CA THR A 179 -4.21 1.44 -5.42
C THR A 179 -3.70 1.44 -3.98
N VAL A 180 -4.44 2.04 -3.05
CA VAL A 180 -4.08 2.14 -1.62
C VAL A 180 -3.70 0.80 -0.99
N HIS A 181 -4.44 -0.29 -1.27
CA HIS A 181 -4.14 -1.62 -0.71
C HIS A 181 -2.80 -2.15 -1.20
N GLY A 182 -2.47 -1.91 -2.47
CA GLY A 182 -1.16 -2.22 -3.02
C GLY A 182 -0.06 -1.46 -2.30
N TYR A 183 -0.26 -0.18 -1.99
CA TYR A 183 0.69 0.61 -1.22
C TYR A 183 0.85 0.13 0.22
N GLN A 184 -0.23 -0.27 0.88
CA GLN A 184 -0.19 -0.85 2.23
C GLN A 184 0.63 -2.14 2.26
N ILE A 185 0.42 -3.03 1.27
CA ILE A 185 1.18 -4.26 1.11
C ILE A 185 2.65 -3.95 0.82
N ILE A 186 2.94 -3.07 -0.14
CA ILE A 186 4.32 -2.66 -0.45
C ILE A 186 5.01 -2.11 0.80
N TYR A 187 4.34 -1.26 1.57
CA TYR A 187 4.90 -0.71 2.81
C TYR A 187 5.30 -1.84 3.78
N ALA A 188 4.38 -2.76 4.08
CA ALA A 188 4.63 -3.88 4.98
C ALA A 188 5.78 -4.78 4.50
N PHE A 189 5.74 -5.23 3.25
CA PHE A 189 6.75 -6.14 2.70
C PHE A 189 8.13 -5.50 2.64
N GLN A 190 8.22 -4.20 2.37
CA GLN A 190 9.51 -3.52 2.27
C GLN A 190 10.15 -3.34 3.64
N HIS A 191 9.35 -3.02 4.67
CA HIS A 191 9.86 -3.01 6.04
C HIS A 191 10.39 -4.40 6.46
N VAL A 192 9.65 -5.48 6.18
CA VAL A 192 10.11 -6.85 6.43
C VAL A 192 11.42 -7.14 5.68
N LYS A 193 11.48 -6.78 4.39
CA LYS A 193 12.68 -6.96 3.56
C LYS A 193 13.88 -6.20 4.14
N PHE A 194 13.70 -4.97 4.62
CA PHE A 194 14.76 -4.20 5.25
C PHE A 194 15.23 -4.84 6.56
N GLN A 195 14.33 -5.39 7.38
CA GLN A 195 14.72 -6.16 8.57
C GLN A 195 15.56 -7.39 8.20
N ILE A 196 15.20 -8.10 7.13
CA ILE A 196 15.97 -9.26 6.64
C ILE A 196 17.37 -8.83 6.17
N TYR A 197 17.50 -7.70 5.46
CA TYR A 197 18.82 -7.16 5.07
C TYR A 197 19.72 -6.87 6.26
N MET A 198 19.17 -6.26 7.32
CA MET A 198 19.92 -6.00 8.53
C MET A 198 20.32 -7.31 9.23
N PHE A 199 19.38 -8.25 9.37
CA PHE A 199 19.63 -9.55 9.99
C PHE A 199 20.75 -10.31 9.27
N ASN A 200 20.68 -10.41 7.93
CA ASN A 200 21.69 -11.09 7.13
C ASN A 200 23.08 -10.46 7.32
N LYS A 201 23.16 -9.13 7.42
CA LYS A 201 24.45 -8.47 7.68
C LYS A 201 25.03 -8.86 9.03
N TYR A 202 24.23 -8.85 10.11
CA TYR A 202 24.72 -9.28 11.42
C TYR A 202 25.17 -10.76 11.41
N VAL A 203 24.49 -11.61 10.65
CA VAL A 203 24.91 -13.01 10.44
C VAL A 203 26.23 -13.10 9.68
N GLU A 204 26.45 -12.30 8.64
CA GLU A 204 27.73 -12.25 7.95
C GLU A 204 28.87 -11.76 8.86
N GLU A 205 28.61 -10.73 9.68
CA GLU A 205 29.59 -10.14 10.59
C GLU A 205 30.03 -11.06 11.73
N LEU A 206 29.23 -12.08 12.09
CA LEU A 206 29.67 -13.17 12.98
C LEU A 206 30.94 -13.86 12.46
N THR A 207 31.08 -13.99 11.13
CA THR A 207 32.15 -14.78 10.50
C THR A 207 33.33 -13.94 10.00
N LYS A 208 33.11 -12.65 9.71
CA LYS A 208 34.12 -11.77 9.07
C LYS A 208 35.31 -11.40 9.97
N GLY A 209 35.21 -11.52 11.29
CA GLY A 209 36.26 -11.10 12.24
C GLY A 209 37.41 -12.09 12.48
N PHE A 210 37.33 -13.34 12.00
CA PHE A 210 38.13 -14.43 12.59
C PHE A 210 38.87 -15.31 11.58
N LYS A 211 39.12 -14.78 10.38
CA LYS A 211 39.78 -15.52 9.29
C LYS A 211 41.26 -15.87 9.49
N THR A 212 41.90 -15.54 10.62
CA THR A 212 43.38 -15.49 10.64
C THR A 212 44.15 -16.28 11.69
N CYS A 213 43.57 -17.00 12.67
CA CYS A 213 44.35 -17.91 13.55
C CYS A 213 43.44 -18.83 14.39
N GLU A 214 43.60 -20.16 14.29
CA GLU A 214 42.79 -21.15 15.05
C GLU A 214 42.87 -20.95 16.58
N TRP A 215 44.02 -20.57 17.12
CA TRP A 215 44.18 -20.34 18.56
C TRP A 215 43.38 -19.15 19.10
N LYS A 216 43.08 -18.14 18.26
CA LYS A 216 42.22 -17.01 18.65
C LYS A 216 40.75 -17.43 18.76
N LEU A 217 40.34 -18.49 18.04
CA LEU A 217 38.99 -19.07 18.11
C LEU A 217 38.75 -19.80 19.44
N LEU A 218 39.80 -20.14 20.20
CA LEU A 218 39.69 -20.76 21.53
C LEU A 218 39.80 -19.74 22.67
N SER A 219 40.02 -18.46 22.36
CA SER A 219 40.11 -17.44 23.40
C SER A 219 38.74 -17.17 24.05
N ASP A 220 38.72 -16.98 25.37
CA ASP A 220 37.49 -16.63 26.10
C ASP A 220 36.86 -15.33 25.59
N VAL A 221 37.69 -14.37 25.16
CA VAL A 221 37.22 -13.11 24.57
C VAL A 221 36.42 -13.37 23.31
N TYR A 222 36.91 -14.25 22.44
CA TYR A 222 36.20 -14.66 21.22
C TYR A 222 34.92 -15.43 21.52
N GLN A 223 35.01 -16.45 22.37
CA GLN A 223 33.86 -17.29 22.72
C GLN A 223 32.74 -16.47 23.37
N ASN A 224 33.08 -15.50 24.22
CA ASN A 224 32.12 -14.58 24.82
C ASN A 224 31.49 -13.64 23.80
N GLU A 225 32.25 -13.09 22.86
CA GLU A 225 31.74 -12.22 21.79
C GLU A 225 30.80 -12.98 20.85
N VAL A 226 31.16 -14.19 20.44
CA VAL A 226 30.31 -15.05 19.59
C VAL A 226 29.05 -15.48 20.34
N ASN A 227 29.16 -15.88 21.60
CA ASN A 227 28.01 -16.23 22.45
C ASN A 227 27.06 -15.04 22.61
N PHE A 228 27.58 -13.83 22.81
CA PHE A 228 26.78 -12.60 22.87
C PHE A 228 26.03 -12.34 21.55
N ARG A 229 26.73 -12.39 20.41
CA ARG A 229 26.13 -12.17 19.08
C ARG A 229 25.10 -13.25 18.73
N LEU A 230 25.37 -14.51 19.04
CA LEU A 230 24.43 -15.61 18.83
C LEU A 230 23.19 -15.47 19.71
N LYS A 231 23.34 -15.16 21.00
CA LYS A 231 22.19 -14.90 21.88
C LYS A 231 21.34 -13.74 21.37
N PHE A 232 21.97 -12.67 20.89
CA PHE A 232 21.27 -11.56 20.26
C PHE A 232 20.47 -12.00 19.02
N LEU A 233 21.09 -12.77 18.12
CA LEU A 233 20.43 -13.26 16.91
C LEU A 233 19.30 -14.26 17.19
N VAL A 234 19.50 -15.19 18.13
CA VAL A 234 18.49 -16.16 18.54
C VAL A 234 17.30 -15.44 19.17
N LYS A 235 17.55 -14.53 20.12
CA LYS A 235 16.48 -13.72 20.72
C LYS A 235 15.71 -12.97 19.63
N ARG A 236 16.41 -12.36 18.69
CA ARG A 236 15.78 -11.64 17.59
C ARG A 236 14.95 -12.53 16.67
N HIS A 237 15.47 -13.70 16.31
CA HIS A 237 14.74 -14.64 15.48
C HIS A 237 13.45 -15.10 16.17
N CYS A 238 13.51 -15.35 17.47
CA CYS A 238 12.32 -15.63 18.28
C CYS A 238 11.34 -14.45 18.34
N ASP A 239 11.84 -13.22 18.46
CA ASP A 239 10.99 -12.01 18.47
C ASP A 239 10.33 -11.77 17.09
N PHE A 240 10.97 -12.16 15.99
CA PHE A 240 10.41 -12.03 14.64
C PHE A 240 9.36 -13.11 14.29
N LEU A 241 9.43 -14.28 14.93
CA LEU A 241 8.51 -15.40 14.71
C LEU A 241 7.25 -15.36 15.60
N ARG A 242 7.23 -14.51 16.62
CA ARG A 242 6.08 -14.32 17.52
C ARG A 242 5.13 -13.27 16.97
#